data_AF-A0A8S1RJV2-F1
#
_entry.id   AF-A0A8S1RJV2-F1
#
_cell.length_a   1.000
_cell.length_b   1.000
_cell.length_c   1.000
_cell.angle_alpha   90.00
_cell.angle_beta   90.00
_cell.angle_gamma   90.00
#
_symmetry.space_group_name_H-M   'P 1'
#
loop_
_entity.id
_entity.type
_entity.pdbx_description
1 polymer ?
#
loop_
_entity_poly.entity_id
_entity_poly.type
_entity_poly.pdbx_seq_one_letter_code
_entity_poly.pdbx_strand_id
1 'polypeptide(L)'
;MKTQAEDFFSNLIKLLIRKSFLQGIYIYRLNQLGPDNFEITTQHIINILRKMQVYYNDQIYLQYLTQKIIEKSQTEPKYRKIYTKLCLLLMKEPELTVEKQKYGYVKNQFLNQVQQIYDDRKNKKENLSHIKPEEREQYHISRKQKIMGYIHFIGELFLSKIIPIQLLITLLENQF
;
A
#
# COMPACT_ATOMS: atom_id res chain seq x y z
N MET A 1 28.69 -32.37 -1.86
CA MET A 1 27.99 -31.71 -2.97
C MET A 1 26.56 -31.46 -2.50
N LYS A 2 26.12 -30.19 -2.40
CA LYS A 2 24.71 -29.92 -2.14
C LYS A 2 23.90 -30.32 -3.36
N THR A 3 22.74 -30.92 -3.14
CA THR A 3 21.86 -31.29 -4.24
C THR A 3 21.25 -30.03 -4.85
N GLN A 4 20.92 -30.06 -6.15
CA GLN A 4 20.30 -28.94 -6.86
C GLN A 4 19.02 -28.43 -6.16
N ALA A 5 18.32 -29.33 -5.46
CA ALA A 5 17.18 -29.01 -4.62
C ALA A 5 17.54 -28.23 -3.35
N GLU A 6 18.61 -28.60 -2.64
CA GLU A 6 19.07 -27.88 -1.43
C GLU A 6 19.52 -26.46 -1.74
N ASP A 7 20.18 -26.26 -2.87
CA ASP A 7 20.58 -24.91 -3.32
C ASP A 7 19.36 -24.08 -3.74
N PHE A 8 18.34 -24.70 -4.36
CA PHE A 8 17.07 -24.04 -4.65
C PHE A 8 16.35 -23.58 -3.37
N PHE A 9 16.16 -24.46 -2.39
CA PHE A 9 15.50 -24.10 -1.12
C PHE A 9 16.29 -23.06 -0.32
N SER A 10 17.62 -23.17 -0.28
CA SER A 10 18.49 -22.17 0.36
C SER A 10 18.35 -20.78 -0.27
N ASN A 11 18.29 -20.70 -1.59
CA ASN A 11 18.06 -19.43 -2.30
C ASN A 11 16.65 -18.90 -2.09
N LEU A 12 15.63 -19.77 -2.07
CA LEU A 12 14.25 -19.40 -1.77
C LEU A 12 14.11 -18.82 -0.36
N ILE A 13 14.71 -19.46 0.65
CA ILE A 13 14.71 -18.98 2.04
C ILE A 13 15.40 -17.62 2.15
N LYS A 14 16.57 -17.45 1.51
CA LYS A 14 17.27 -16.15 1.48
C LYS A 14 16.41 -15.05 0.84
N LEU A 15 15.70 -15.38 -0.23
CA LEU A 15 14.78 -14.44 -0.89
C LEU A 15 13.61 -14.05 0.03
N LEU A 16 13.01 -15.03 0.71
CA LEU A 16 11.91 -14.81 1.64
C LEU A 16 12.32 -13.95 2.85
N ILE A 17 13.47 -14.24 3.46
CA ILE A 17 14.02 -13.45 4.58
C ILE A 17 14.32 -12.02 4.14
N ARG A 18 14.87 -11.82 2.95
CA ARG A 18 15.11 -10.48 2.41
C ARG A 18 13.79 -9.73 2.19
N LYS A 19 12.79 -10.40 1.62
CA LYS A 19 11.47 -9.80 1.38
C LYS A 19 10.82 -9.35 2.70
N SER A 20 10.85 -10.17 3.75
CA SER A 20 10.29 -9.80 5.06
C SER A 20 11.05 -8.66 5.74
N PHE A 21 12.38 -8.66 5.66
CA PHE A 21 13.22 -7.57 6.19
C PHE A 21 12.91 -6.22 5.51
N LEU A 22 12.80 -6.22 4.19
CA LEU A 22 12.50 -5.03 3.40
C LEU A 22 11.09 -4.50 3.64
N GLN A 23 10.11 -5.39 3.81
CA GLN A 23 8.77 -5.04 4.25
C GLN A 23 8.79 -4.33 5.62
N GLY A 24 9.58 -4.84 6.56
CA GLY A 24 9.81 -4.21 7.86
C GLY A 24 10.39 -2.80 7.74
N ILE A 25 11.32 -2.58 6.81
CA ILE A 25 11.89 -1.24 6.56
C ILE A 25 10.83 -0.27 6.06
N TYR A 26 9.96 -0.65 5.12
CA TYR A 26 8.91 0.25 4.64
C TYR A 26 7.95 0.65 5.75
N ILE A 27 7.54 -0.30 6.60
CA ILE A 27 6.71 0.00 7.76
C ILE A 27 7.43 0.99 8.68
N TYR A 28 8.71 0.74 8.99
CA TYR A 28 9.51 1.63 9.82
C TYR A 28 9.58 3.05 9.23
N ARG A 29 9.84 3.18 7.93
CA ARG A 29 9.90 4.50 7.26
C ARG A 29 8.55 5.20 7.22
N LEU A 30 7.47 4.47 6.96
CA LEU A 30 6.12 5.05 7.00
C LEU A 30 5.72 5.46 8.42
N ASN A 31 6.19 4.78 9.47
CA ASN A 31 5.95 5.17 10.86
C ASN A 31 6.73 6.43 11.26
N GLN A 32 7.86 6.70 10.61
CA GLN A 32 8.62 7.93 10.80
C GLN A 32 8.06 9.10 10.01
N LEU A 33 7.24 8.85 8.99
CA LEU A 33 6.80 9.87 8.04
C LEU A 33 5.92 10.93 8.72
N GLY A 34 6.50 12.11 8.94
CA GLY A 34 5.84 13.29 9.48
C GLY A 34 6.04 14.52 8.59
N PRO A 35 5.44 15.66 8.95
CA PRO A 35 5.64 16.92 8.23
C PRO A 35 7.12 17.36 8.26
N ASP A 36 7.75 17.30 9.44
CA ASP A 36 9.06 17.91 9.69
C ASP A 36 10.24 17.14 9.06
N ASN A 37 10.02 15.87 8.75
CA ASN A 37 11.03 14.97 8.18
C ASN A 37 10.58 14.37 6.85
N PHE A 38 9.56 14.96 6.21
CA PHE A 38 8.94 14.44 5.01
C PHE A 38 9.97 14.22 3.91
N GLU A 39 10.75 15.25 3.58
CA GLU A 39 11.72 15.22 2.48
C GLU A 39 12.77 14.12 2.69
N ILE A 40 13.38 14.06 3.88
CA ILE A 40 14.40 13.05 4.20
C ILE A 40 13.81 11.63 4.18
N THR A 41 12.61 11.45 4.74
CA THR A 41 11.99 10.13 4.87
C THR A 41 11.51 9.61 3.52
N THR A 42 10.93 10.47 2.68
CA THR A 42 10.52 10.12 1.32
C THR A 42 11.72 9.78 0.43
N GLN A 43 12.83 10.51 0.53
CA GLN A 43 14.06 10.16 -0.17
C GLN A 43 14.60 8.78 0.23
N HIS A 44 14.57 8.43 1.52
CA HIS A 44 14.91 7.08 1.94
C HIS A 44 13.99 6.02 1.33
N ILE A 45 12.67 6.24 1.31
CA ILE A 45 11.70 5.31 0.71
C ILE A 45 12.00 5.12 -0.79
N ILE A 46 12.23 6.20 -1.52
CA ILE A 46 12.53 6.18 -2.96
C ILE A 46 13.84 5.44 -3.23
N ASN A 47 14.88 5.72 -2.46
CA ASN A 47 16.18 5.04 -2.60
C ASN A 47 16.08 3.53 -2.36
N ILE A 48 15.23 3.11 -1.41
CA ILE A 48 14.95 1.68 -1.20
C ILE A 48 14.23 1.11 -2.43
N LEU A 49 13.18 1.76 -2.92
CA LEU A 49 12.44 1.30 -4.10
C LEU A 49 13.34 1.16 -5.33
N ARG A 50 14.18 2.17 -5.60
CA ARG A 50 15.16 2.17 -6.71
C ARG A 50 16.12 0.99 -6.61
N LYS A 51 16.71 0.77 -5.43
CA LYS A 51 17.55 -0.41 -5.19
C LYS A 51 16.78 -1.70 -5.44
N MET A 52 15.53 -1.80 -4.99
CA MET A 52 14.76 -3.03 -5.20
C MET A 52 14.45 -3.30 -6.66
N GLN A 53 14.11 -2.25 -7.41
CA GLN A 53 13.84 -2.35 -8.82
C GLN A 53 15.09 -2.83 -9.58
N VAL A 54 16.26 -2.23 -9.32
CA VAL A 54 17.52 -2.61 -9.96
C VAL A 54 17.98 -4.02 -9.61
N TYR A 55 17.93 -4.41 -8.33
CA TYR A 55 18.49 -5.69 -7.89
C TYR A 55 17.56 -6.89 -8.09
N TYR A 56 16.24 -6.66 -8.09
CA TYR A 56 15.27 -7.76 -8.07
C TYR A 56 14.27 -7.72 -9.22
N ASN A 57 14.22 -6.64 -10.01
CA ASN A 57 13.21 -6.42 -11.06
C ASN A 57 11.78 -6.74 -10.56
N ASP A 58 11.53 -6.43 -9.29
CA ASP A 58 10.38 -6.93 -8.55
C ASP A 58 9.42 -5.79 -8.18
N GLN A 59 8.25 -5.86 -8.79
CA GLN A 59 7.15 -4.91 -8.65
C GLN A 59 6.40 -5.06 -7.32
N ILE A 60 6.58 -6.20 -6.63
CA ILE A 60 5.88 -6.52 -5.38
C ILE A 60 6.16 -5.48 -4.29
N TYR A 61 7.32 -4.82 -4.30
CA TYR A 61 7.66 -3.82 -3.29
C TYR A 61 6.85 -2.54 -3.43
N LEU A 62 6.59 -2.07 -4.66
CA LEU A 62 5.73 -0.92 -4.87
C LEU A 62 4.27 -1.24 -4.53
N GLN A 63 3.81 -2.44 -4.88
CA GLN A 63 2.50 -2.94 -4.48
C GLN A 63 2.36 -2.93 -2.95
N TYR A 64 3.33 -3.51 -2.25
CA TYR A 64 3.34 -3.57 -0.79
C TYR A 64 3.36 -2.18 -0.16
N LEU A 65 4.23 -1.29 -0.62
CA LEU A 65 4.29 0.09 -0.12
C LEU A 65 2.95 0.79 -0.31
N THR A 66 2.35 0.67 -1.49
CA THR A 66 1.06 1.28 -1.84
C THR A 66 -0.06 0.77 -0.94
N GLN A 67 -0.10 -0.55 -0.71
CA GLN A 67 -1.02 -1.17 0.24
C GLN A 67 -0.83 -0.59 1.64
N LYS A 68 0.41 -0.47 2.13
CA LYS A 68 0.71 0.07 3.47
C LYS A 68 0.37 1.55 3.61
N ILE A 69 0.57 2.35 2.58
CA ILE A 69 0.13 3.76 2.56
C ILE A 69 -1.40 3.82 2.71
N ILE A 70 -2.14 3.02 1.93
CA ILE A 70 -3.59 2.98 2.01
C ILE A 70 -4.05 2.48 3.39
N GLU A 71 -3.46 1.43 3.94
CA GLU A 71 -3.78 0.93 5.28
C GLU A 71 -3.56 2.00 6.37
N LYS A 72 -2.39 2.65 6.39
CA LYS A 72 -2.08 3.68 7.38
C LYS A 72 -2.97 4.91 7.24
N SER A 73 -3.29 5.33 6.02
CA SER A 73 -4.20 6.47 5.78
C SER A 73 -5.61 6.29 6.36
N GLN A 74 -6.06 5.04 6.48
CA GLN A 74 -7.35 4.71 7.08
C GLN A 74 -7.34 4.88 8.59
N THR A 75 -6.25 4.46 9.22
CA THR A 75 -6.10 4.44 10.69
C THR A 75 -5.49 5.73 11.25
N GLU A 76 -4.87 6.55 10.40
CA GLU A 76 -4.14 7.75 10.81
C GLU A 76 -4.65 9.01 10.10
N PRO A 77 -5.85 9.52 10.48
CA PRO A 77 -6.49 10.66 9.81
C PRO A 77 -5.60 11.90 9.70
N LYS A 78 -4.83 12.20 10.75
CA LYS A 78 -3.93 13.35 10.84
C LYS A 78 -2.86 13.37 9.73
N TYR A 79 -2.46 12.19 9.25
CA TYR A 79 -1.35 12.04 8.31
C TYR A 79 -1.82 11.76 6.87
N ARG A 80 -3.14 11.72 6.58
CA ARG A 80 -3.68 11.44 5.22
C ARG A 80 -3.11 12.36 4.14
N LYS A 81 -2.98 13.65 4.42
CA LYS A 81 -2.39 14.61 3.46
C LYS A 81 -0.92 14.33 3.19
N ILE A 82 -0.18 13.87 4.21
CA ILE A 82 1.22 13.46 4.07
C ILE A 82 1.31 12.19 3.20
N TYR A 83 0.45 11.20 3.45
CA TYR A 83 0.38 10.01 2.61
C TYR A 83 0.03 10.35 1.17
N THR A 84 -0.90 11.28 0.95
CA THR A 84 -1.26 11.76 -0.39
C THR A 84 -0.09 12.48 -1.07
N LYS A 85 0.65 13.33 -0.34
CA LYS A 85 1.87 14.00 -0.82
C LYS A 85 2.93 12.96 -1.22
N LEU A 86 3.11 11.90 -0.43
CA LEU A 86 4.00 10.79 -0.77
C LEU A 86 3.56 10.09 -2.05
N CYS A 87 2.27 9.77 -2.23
CA CYS A 87 1.76 9.17 -3.48
C CYS A 87 2.09 10.03 -4.70
N LEU A 88 1.82 11.35 -4.61
CA LEU A 88 2.13 12.30 -5.69
C LEU A 88 3.61 12.33 -6.03
N LEU A 89 4.46 12.30 -5.01
CA LEU A 89 5.90 12.30 -5.18
C LEU A 89 6.34 11.02 -5.89
N LEU A 90 5.92 9.84 -5.43
CA LEU A 90 6.23 8.55 -6.06
C LEU A 90 5.81 8.50 -7.54
N MET A 91 4.68 9.13 -7.91
CA MET A 91 4.23 9.20 -9.31
C MET A 91 5.08 10.10 -10.19
N LYS A 92 5.78 11.08 -9.60
CA LYS A 92 6.67 12.00 -10.31
C LYS A 92 8.08 11.47 -10.44
N GLU A 93 8.45 10.43 -9.69
CA GLU A 93 9.79 9.85 -9.73
C GLU A 93 10.03 9.12 -11.08
N PRO A 94 10.92 9.64 -11.94
CA PRO A 94 11.14 9.10 -13.28
C PRO A 94 11.69 7.67 -13.22
N GLU A 95 12.58 7.38 -12.28
CA GLU A 95 13.19 6.05 -12.14
C GLU A 95 12.16 4.97 -11.78
N LEU A 96 11.06 5.34 -11.13
CA LEU A 96 9.95 4.42 -10.80
C LEU A 96 8.93 4.30 -11.94
N THR A 97 9.01 5.12 -12.98
CA THR A 97 8.01 5.22 -14.05
C THR A 97 8.52 4.79 -15.43
N VAL A 98 9.82 4.52 -15.58
CA VAL A 98 10.47 4.36 -16.89
C VAL A 98 10.83 2.90 -17.25
N GLU A 99 10.90 1.96 -16.30
CA GLU A 99 11.42 0.63 -16.62
C GLU A 99 10.33 -0.40 -17.00
N LYS A 100 10.44 -0.88 -18.25
CA LYS A 100 9.63 -1.94 -18.90
C LYS A 100 8.12 -1.75 -18.81
N GLN A 101 7.63 -0.89 -19.70
CA GLN A 101 6.25 -0.73 -20.16
C GLN A 101 5.34 0.14 -19.28
N LYS A 102 5.12 1.36 -19.79
CA LYS A 102 4.00 2.29 -19.59
C LYS A 102 4.24 3.40 -18.57
N TYR A 103 4.39 4.61 -19.12
CA TYR A 103 4.14 5.88 -18.45
C TYR A 103 2.91 5.75 -17.53
N GLY A 104 3.07 6.13 -16.26
CA GLY A 104 2.01 5.98 -15.26
C GLY A 104 1.96 4.63 -14.55
N TYR A 105 3.01 3.81 -14.59
CA TYR A 105 3.10 2.54 -13.83
C TYR A 105 2.74 2.71 -12.34
N VAL A 106 3.37 3.65 -11.64
CA VAL A 106 3.07 3.93 -10.23
C VAL A 106 1.61 4.29 -10.05
N LYS A 107 1.06 5.16 -10.91
CA LYS A 107 -0.35 5.53 -10.89
C LYS A 107 -1.26 4.31 -11.06
N ASN A 108 -0.99 3.44 -12.03
CA ASN A 108 -1.74 2.21 -12.24
C ASN A 108 -1.67 1.29 -11.03
N GLN A 109 -0.52 1.19 -10.36
CA GLN A 109 -0.38 0.41 -9.14
C GLN A 109 -1.28 0.93 -8.02
N PHE A 110 -1.37 2.27 -7.85
CA PHE A 110 -2.32 2.88 -6.91
C PHE A 110 -3.77 2.57 -7.27
N LEU A 111 -4.15 2.68 -8.56
CA LEU A 111 -5.50 2.38 -9.01
C LEU A 111 -5.87 0.91 -8.77
N ASN A 112 -4.97 0.00 -9.13
CA ASN A 112 -5.14 -1.44 -8.92
C ASN A 112 -5.31 -1.77 -7.43
N GLN A 113 -4.48 -1.16 -6.56
CA GLN A 113 -4.57 -1.43 -5.12
C GLN A 113 -5.84 -0.84 -4.51
N VAL A 114 -6.27 0.34 -4.96
CA VAL A 114 -7.54 0.95 -4.54
C VAL A 114 -8.71 0.02 -4.91
N GLN A 115 -8.75 -0.46 -6.16
CA GLN A 115 -9.79 -1.38 -6.63
C GLN A 115 -9.75 -2.71 -5.86
N GLN A 116 -8.57 -3.30 -5.68
CA GLN A 116 -8.41 -4.57 -4.96
C GLN A 116 -8.94 -4.47 -3.52
N ILE A 117 -8.59 -3.40 -2.79
CA ILE A 117 -9.06 -3.20 -1.41
C ILE A 117 -10.57 -3.05 -1.35
N TYR A 118 -11.17 -2.43 -2.37
CA TYR A 118 -12.60 -2.30 -2.47
C TYR A 118 -13.28 -3.64 -2.75
N ASP A 119 -12.77 -4.41 -3.71
CA ASP A 119 -13.30 -5.74 -4.07
C ASP A 119 -13.20 -6.71 -2.88
N ASP A 120 -12.07 -6.69 -2.16
CA ASP A 120 -11.85 -7.47 -0.95
C ASP A 120 -12.90 -7.14 0.13
N ARG A 121 -13.32 -5.87 0.24
CA ARG A 121 -14.35 -5.44 1.20
C ARG A 121 -15.75 -5.85 0.76
N LYS A 122 -16.06 -5.73 -0.53
CA LYS A 122 -17.35 -6.08 -1.13
C LYS A 122 -17.61 -7.58 -0.99
N ASN A 123 -16.59 -8.40 -1.20
CA ASN A 123 -16.71 -9.86 -1.22
C ASN A 123 -16.53 -10.53 0.15
N LYS A 124 -16.04 -9.81 1.16
CA LYS A 124 -15.84 -10.36 2.52
C LYS A 124 -17.19 -10.55 3.25
N LYS A 125 -17.71 -11.78 3.21
CA LYS A 125 -18.70 -12.27 4.17
C LYS A 125 -17.96 -12.71 5.44
N GLU A 126 -18.09 -11.94 6.51
CA GLU A 126 -17.36 -12.24 7.75
C GLU A 126 -18.20 -13.08 8.69
N ASN A 127 -17.68 -14.27 9.00
CA ASN A 127 -18.26 -15.12 10.02
C ASN A 127 -17.73 -14.71 11.40
N LEU A 128 -18.59 -14.07 12.20
CA LEU A 128 -18.28 -13.60 13.55
C LEU A 128 -18.79 -14.57 14.63
N SER A 129 -19.20 -15.79 14.27
CA SER A 129 -19.79 -16.77 15.20
C SER A 129 -18.83 -17.22 16.33
N HIS A 130 -17.54 -17.01 16.16
CA HIS A 130 -16.49 -17.45 17.09
C HIS A 130 -16.04 -16.39 18.09
N ILE A 131 -16.60 -15.18 18.02
CA ILE A 131 -16.14 -14.00 18.76
C ILE A 131 -17.16 -13.62 19.84
N LYS A 132 -16.69 -13.18 21.01
CA LYS A 132 -17.58 -12.77 22.10
C LYS A 132 -18.41 -11.54 21.71
N PRO A 133 -19.59 -11.29 22.32
CA PRO A 133 -20.42 -10.14 21.99
C PRO A 133 -19.69 -8.78 22.09
N GLU A 134 -18.89 -8.57 23.13
CA GLU A 134 -18.11 -7.34 23.33
C GLU A 134 -17.03 -7.14 22.25
N GLU A 135 -16.32 -8.21 21.91
CA GLU A 135 -15.31 -8.22 20.84
C GLU A 135 -15.96 -8.01 19.46
N ARG A 136 -17.21 -8.48 19.27
CA ARG A 136 -17.99 -8.26 18.05
C ARG A 136 -18.36 -6.79 17.86
N GLU A 137 -18.72 -6.09 18.93
CA GLU A 137 -18.99 -4.65 18.87
C GLU A 137 -17.74 -3.86 18.50
N GLN A 138 -16.62 -4.11 19.19
CA GLN A 138 -15.33 -3.49 18.88
C GLN A 138 -14.90 -3.76 17.44
N TYR A 139 -15.15 -4.98 16.95
CA TYR A 139 -14.92 -5.36 15.57
C TYR A 139 -15.70 -4.49 14.58
N HIS A 140 -17.01 -4.34 14.79
CA HIS A 140 -17.85 -3.51 13.92
C HIS A 140 -17.45 -2.03 13.96
N ILE A 141 -17.08 -1.51 15.14
CA ILE A 141 -16.58 -0.14 15.30
C ILE A 141 -15.29 0.05 14.50
N SER A 142 -14.30 -0.83 14.69
CA SER A 142 -13.01 -0.75 13.97
C SER A 142 -13.20 -0.88 12.46
N ARG A 143 -14.07 -1.80 12.02
CA ARG A 143 -14.40 -1.96 10.60
C ARG A 143 -15.01 -0.68 10.02
N LYS A 144 -16.00 -0.09 10.70
CA LYS A 144 -16.64 1.17 10.27
C LYS A 144 -15.64 2.32 10.20
N GLN A 145 -14.74 2.43 11.19
CA GLN A 145 -13.67 3.44 11.19
C GLN A 145 -12.73 3.27 9.99
N LYS A 146 -12.31 2.04 9.67
CA LYS A 146 -11.45 1.76 8.50
C LYS A 146 -12.17 2.02 7.17
N ILE A 147 -13.47 1.76 7.08
CA ILE A 147 -14.29 2.09 5.90
C ILE A 147 -14.34 3.60 5.72
N MET A 148 -14.71 4.33 6.77
CA MET A 148 -14.79 5.79 6.72
C MET A 148 -13.41 6.41 6.44
N GLY A 149 -12.34 5.90 7.05
CA GLY A 149 -10.98 6.34 6.79
C GLY A 149 -10.53 6.10 5.36
N TYR A 150 -10.94 4.98 4.76
CA TYR A 150 -10.67 4.66 3.36
C TYR A 150 -11.40 5.64 2.44
N ILE A 151 -12.70 5.88 2.64
CA ILE A 151 -13.49 6.82 1.83
C ILE A 151 -12.86 8.22 1.86
N HIS A 152 -12.47 8.70 3.04
CA HIS A 152 -11.77 9.99 3.15
C HIS A 152 -10.46 10.01 2.38
N PHE A 153 -9.67 8.95 2.46
CA PHE A 153 -8.40 8.88 1.73
C PHE A 153 -8.62 8.84 0.21
N ILE A 154 -9.62 8.09 -0.27
CA ILE A 154 -10.03 8.11 -1.68
C ILE A 154 -10.42 9.52 -2.12
N GLY A 155 -11.16 10.27 -1.28
CA GLY A 155 -11.47 11.68 -1.52
C GLY A 155 -10.21 12.56 -1.67
N GLU A 156 -9.22 12.42 -0.79
CA GLU A 156 -7.94 13.13 -0.88
C GLU A 156 -7.16 12.79 -2.17
N LEU A 157 -7.16 11.51 -2.57
CA LEU A 157 -6.54 11.07 -3.83
C LEU A 157 -7.26 11.67 -5.05
N PHE A 158 -8.60 11.79 -5.00
CA PHE A 158 -9.39 12.40 -6.08
C PHE A 158 -9.09 13.90 -6.20
N LEU A 159 -9.11 14.63 -5.08
CA LEU A 159 -8.76 16.05 -5.03
C LEU A 159 -7.34 16.31 -5.54
N SER A 160 -6.43 15.35 -5.30
CA SER A 160 -5.05 15.38 -5.78
C SER A 160 -4.86 14.88 -7.23
N LYS A 161 -5.96 14.60 -7.96
CA LYS A 161 -5.95 14.11 -9.35
C LYS A 161 -5.20 12.78 -9.56
N ILE A 162 -5.05 11.99 -8.49
CA ILE A 162 -4.44 10.66 -8.55
C ILE A 162 -5.44 9.65 -9.12
N ILE A 163 -6.66 9.65 -8.61
CA ILE A 163 -7.73 8.76 -9.10
C ILE A 163 -8.67 9.50 -10.05
N PRO A 164 -9.11 8.87 -11.14
CA PRO A 164 -10.10 9.44 -12.05
C PRO A 164 -11.50 9.42 -11.44
N ILE A 165 -12.37 10.32 -11.91
CA ILE A 165 -13.76 10.44 -11.43
C ILE A 165 -14.55 9.14 -11.61
N GLN A 166 -14.31 8.39 -12.70
CA GLN A 166 -15.00 7.13 -12.96
C GLN A 166 -14.72 6.10 -11.86
N LEU A 167 -13.47 6.00 -11.39
CA LEU A 167 -13.13 5.11 -10.29
C LEU A 167 -13.80 5.57 -8.99
N LEU A 168 -13.84 6.86 -8.71
CA LEU A 168 -14.54 7.39 -7.53
C LEU A 168 -16.03 7.02 -7.55
N ILE A 169 -16.70 7.17 -8.69
CA ILE A 169 -18.12 6.81 -8.86
C ILE A 169 -18.33 5.33 -8.55
N THR A 170 -17.55 4.43 -9.17
CA THR A 170 -17.63 2.98 -8.91
C THR A 170 -17.45 2.65 -7.42
N LEU A 171 -16.50 3.32 -6.76
CA LEU A 171 -16.22 3.11 -5.33
C LEU A 171 -17.35 3.60 -4.43
N LEU A 172 -18.13 4.61 -4.82
CA LEU A 172 -19.22 5.16 -4.02
C LEU A 172 -20.55 4.43 -4.24
N GLU A 173 -20.83 3.98 -5.47
CA GLU A 173 -22.10 3.33 -5.85
C GLU A 173 -22.42 2.03 -5.11
N ASN A 174 -21.43 1.35 -4.50
CA ASN A 174 -21.65 0.10 -3.75
C ASN A 174 -21.28 0.20 -2.26
N GLN A 175 -21.30 1.40 -1.67
CA GLN A 175 -21.01 1.61 -0.23
C GLN A 175 -22.27 1.90 0.60
N PHE A 176 -23.44 2.01 -0.05
CA PHE A 176 -24.76 2.21 0.55
C PHE A 176 -25.74 1.15 0.08
#